data_AF-A0A1I3ZPB7-F1
#
_entry.id   AF-A0A1I3ZPB7-F1
#
_cell.length_a   1.000
_cell.length_b   1.000
_cell.length_c   1.000
_cell.angle_alpha   90.00
_cell.angle_beta   90.00
_cell.angle_gamma   90.00
#
_symmetry.space_group_name_H-M   'P 1'
#
loop_
_entity.id
_entity.type
_entity.pdbx_description
1 polymer ?
#
loop_
_entity_poly.entity_id
_entity_poly.type
_entity_poly.pdbx_seq_one_letter_code
_entity_poly.pdbx_strand_id
1 'polypeptide(L)'
;MEINPNQITALLGITLATGLSTAACYLTGRAAGIRLGLQRGHRDGYDAAVDDLGTEVLESADRLTSAERILTATRYELIRVQNLRDLERRQAAEAIEEATLRAEEAKALTDRHATLLRQAAAILSTAAGTWDAMTATHKARDARTVASQLRELAATLQPTQGEQQEAAA
;
A
#
# COMPACT_ATOMS: atom_id res chain seq x y z
N MET A 1 10.17 0.25 11.65
CA MET A 1 9.70 1.64 11.77
C MET A 1 9.93 2.28 10.41
N GLU A 2 8.89 2.45 9.60
CA GLU A 2 9.02 3.06 8.26
C GLU A 2 9.15 4.57 8.39
N ILE A 3 10.16 5.15 7.75
CA ILE A 3 10.38 6.59 7.73
C ILE A 3 9.38 7.21 6.76
N ASN A 4 8.53 8.11 7.25
CA ASN A 4 7.55 8.80 6.41
C ASN A 4 8.27 9.75 5.43
N PRO A 5 7.80 9.93 4.17
CA PRO A 5 8.38 10.87 3.22
C PRO A 5 8.70 12.29 3.76
N ASN A 6 7.91 12.79 4.71
CA ASN A 6 8.19 14.08 5.37
C ASN A 6 9.48 14.03 6.21
N GLN A 7 9.75 12.91 6.87
CA GLN A 7 10.97 12.68 7.63
C GLN A 7 12.19 12.51 6.72
N ILE A 8 12.04 11.85 5.56
CA ILE A 8 13.11 11.76 4.54
C ILE A 8 13.47 13.15 4.03
N THR A 9 12.46 13.96 3.68
CA THR A 9 12.65 15.33 3.19
C THR A 9 13.33 16.21 4.25
N ALA A 10 12.92 16.10 5.51
CA ALA A 10 13.53 16.82 6.62
C ALA A 10 14.99 16.41 6.84
N LEU A 11 15.31 15.10 6.82
CA LEU A 11 16.67 14.59 6.96
C LEU A 11 17.60 15.09 5.86
N LEU A 12 17.15 15.06 4.60
CA LEU A 12 17.89 15.58 3.46
C LEU A 12 18.14 17.10 3.59
N GLY A 13 17.12 17.86 4.01
CA GLY A 13 17.25 19.29 4.25
C GLY A 13 18.27 19.63 5.34
N ILE A 14 18.24 18.92 6.47
CA ILE A 14 19.16 19.13 7.60
C ILE A 14 20.60 18.80 7.21
N THR A 15 20.82 17.67 6.52
CA THR A 15 22.18 17.26 6.11
C THR A 15 22.79 18.25 5.11
N LEU A 16 22.02 18.73 4.14
CA LEU A 16 22.48 19.73 3.19
C LEU A 16 22.77 21.08 3.84
N ALA A 17 21.88 21.56 4.73
CA ALA A 17 22.08 22.82 5.43
C ALA A 17 23.35 22.81 6.29
N THR A 18 23.63 21.67 6.95
CA THR A 18 24.82 21.48 7.78
C THR A 18 26.09 21.37 6.93
N GLY A 19 26.03 20.69 5.78
CA GLY A 19 27.12 20.62 4.82
C GLY A 19 27.48 21.99 4.24
N LEU A 20 26.47 22.79 3.89
CA LEU A 20 26.68 24.15 3.38
C LEU A 20 27.28 25.08 4.44
N SER A 21 26.77 25.03 5.68
CA SER A 21 27.28 25.89 6.75
C SER A 21 28.74 25.56 7.11
N THR A 22 29.09 24.28 7.17
CA THR A 22 30.46 23.84 7.44
C THR A 22 31.43 24.23 6.32
N ALA A 23 31.03 24.07 5.05
CA ALA A 23 31.82 24.53 3.91
C ALA A 23 32.03 26.06 3.92
N ALA A 24 30.99 26.83 4.23
CA ALA A 24 31.08 28.29 4.34
C ALA A 24 32.04 28.72 5.46
N CYS A 25 31.98 28.08 6.64
CA CYS A 25 32.92 28.34 7.73
C CYS A 25 34.37 28.02 7.35
N TYR A 26 34.61 26.93 6.62
CA TYR A 26 35.94 26.58 6.15
C TYR A 26 36.52 27.62 5.19
N LEU A 27 35.76 28.00 4.17
CA LEU A 27 36.20 28.97 3.14
C LEU A 27 36.46 30.36 3.74
N THR A 28 35.58 30.82 4.63
CA THR A 28 35.73 32.12 5.31
C THR A 28 36.95 32.13 6.24
N GLY A 29 37.17 31.06 7.01
CA GLY A 29 38.35 30.90 7.85
C GLY A 29 39.66 30.87 7.06
N ARG A 30 39.69 30.13 5.94
CA ARG A 30 40.86 30.06 5.06
C ARG A 30 41.17 31.40 4.40
N ALA A 31 40.16 32.10 3.90
CA ALA A 31 40.31 33.44 3.33
C ALA A 31 40.88 34.46 4.35
N ALA A 32 40.43 34.39 5.60
CA ALA A 32 40.98 35.21 6.68
C ALA A 32 42.46 34.88 6.99
N GLY A 33 42.81 33.59 6.99
CA GLY A 33 44.19 33.12 7.16
C GLY A 33 45.14 33.62 6.06
N ILE A 34 44.70 33.59 4.80
CA ILE A 34 45.45 34.10 3.65
C ILE A 34 45.71 35.61 3.79
N ARG A 35 44.68 36.39 4.13
CA ARG A 35 44.81 37.84 4.37
C ARG A 35 45.79 38.17 5.51
N LEU A 36 45.78 37.37 6.58
CA LEU A 36 46.71 37.52 7.70
C LEU A 36 48.16 37.23 7.29
N GLY A 37 48.38 36.25 6.41
CA GLY A 37 49.69 35.93 5.84
C GLY A 37 50.29 37.09 5.03
N LEU A 38 49.45 37.78 4.24
CA LEU A 38 49.85 38.98 3.52
C LEU A 38 50.22 40.13 4.46
N GLN A 39 49.43 40.37 5.50
CA GLN A 39 49.70 41.41 6.50
C GLN A 39 51.04 41.19 7.22
N ARG A 40 51.52 39.94 7.28
CA ARG A 40 52.83 39.58 7.85
C ARG A 40 53.99 39.61 6.85
N GLY A 41 53.73 40.00 5.60
CA GLY A 41 54.77 40.23 4.58
C GLY A 41 55.07 39.03 3.66
N HIS A 42 54.30 37.94 3.73
CA HIS A 42 54.49 36.76 2.86
C HIS A 42 53.75 36.92 1.52
N ARG A 43 54.21 37.82 0.66
CA ARG A 43 53.53 38.17 -0.60
C ARG A 43 53.46 37.01 -1.60
N ASP A 44 54.56 36.31 -1.84
CA ASP A 44 54.59 35.20 -2.80
C ASP A 44 53.70 34.02 -2.36
N GLY A 45 53.64 33.77 -1.03
CA GLY A 45 52.75 32.76 -0.46
C GLY A 45 51.28 33.19 -0.42
N TYR A 46 51.00 34.50 -0.46
CA TYR A 46 49.64 35.03 -0.55
C TYR A 46 49.08 34.81 -1.96
N ASP A 47 49.82 35.17 -3.01
CA ASP A 47 49.34 35.05 -4.39
C ASP A 47 49.05 33.57 -4.74
N ALA A 48 49.94 32.65 -4.38
CA ALA A 48 49.71 31.21 -4.55
C ALA A 48 48.48 30.70 -3.76
N ALA A 49 48.30 31.15 -2.52
CA ALA A 49 47.17 30.72 -1.70
C ALA A 49 45.82 31.32 -2.18
N VAL A 50 45.83 32.49 -2.80
CA VAL A 50 44.64 33.09 -3.43
C VAL A 50 44.25 32.30 -4.68
N ASP A 51 45.21 31.92 -5.52
CA ASP A 51 44.95 31.09 -6.70
C ASP A 51 44.37 29.72 -6.30
N ASP A 52 44.97 29.06 -5.30
CA ASP A 52 44.46 27.80 -4.75
C ASP A 52 43.04 27.95 -4.20
N LEU A 53 42.77 29.00 -3.40
CA LEU A 53 41.42 29.25 -2.89
C LEU A 53 40.43 29.53 -4.04
N GLY A 54 40.86 30.22 -5.09
CA GLY A 54 40.05 30.49 -6.28
C GLY A 54 39.62 29.20 -6.99
N THR A 55 40.55 28.26 -7.19
CA THR A 55 40.25 26.95 -7.78
C THR A 55 39.30 26.12 -6.91
N GLU A 56 39.53 26.05 -5.60
CA GLU A 56 38.66 25.32 -4.67
C GLU A 56 37.23 25.88 -4.62
N VAL A 57 37.07 27.20 -4.70
CA VAL A 57 35.75 27.85 -4.74
C VAL A 57 35.03 27.50 -6.04
N LEU A 58 35.71 27.52 -7.19
CA LEU A 58 35.12 27.15 -8.48
C LEU A 58 34.69 25.67 -8.50
N GLU A 59 35.56 24.75 -8.06
CA GLU A 59 35.21 23.33 -7.97
C GLU A 59 34.03 23.09 -7.02
N SER A 60 33.99 23.80 -5.89
CA SER A 60 32.91 23.69 -4.92
C SER A 60 31.59 24.22 -5.50
N ALA A 61 31.62 25.31 -6.28
CA ALA A 61 30.44 25.85 -6.96
C ALA A 61 29.89 24.88 -8.02
N ASP A 62 30.78 24.22 -8.79
CA ASP A 62 30.38 23.20 -9.76
C ASP A 62 29.76 21.98 -9.08
N ARG A 63 30.37 21.50 -7.98
CA ARG A 63 29.83 20.39 -7.18
C ARG A 63 28.46 20.74 -6.59
N LEU A 64 28.28 21.97 -6.08
CA LEU A 64 27.01 22.44 -5.56
C LEU A 64 25.94 22.49 -6.64
N THR A 65 26.26 23.05 -7.81
CA THR A 65 25.36 23.10 -8.97
C THR A 65 24.94 21.70 -9.42
N SER A 66 25.89 20.76 -9.45
CA SER A 66 25.60 19.36 -9.77
C SER A 66 24.68 18.72 -8.71
N ALA A 67 24.94 18.95 -7.43
CA ALA A 67 24.12 18.43 -6.34
C ALA A 67 22.69 18.99 -6.36
N GLU A 68 22.52 20.29 -6.65
CA GLU A 68 21.19 20.90 -6.80
C GLU A 68 20.37 20.29 -7.95
N ARG A 69 21.03 19.99 -9.08
CA ARG A 69 20.38 19.31 -10.21
C ARG A 69 19.92 17.90 -9.83
N ILE A 70 20.79 17.13 -9.17
CA ILE A 70 20.45 15.78 -8.69
C ILE A 70 19.30 15.86 -7.69
N LEU A 71 19.38 16.77 -6.72
CA LEU A 71 18.33 16.93 -5.71
C LEU A 71 16.99 17.27 -6.34
N THR A 72 16.97 18.19 -7.32
CA THR A 72 15.76 18.56 -8.05
C THR A 72 15.17 17.37 -8.79
N ALA A 73 16.01 16.57 -9.48
CA ALA A 73 15.57 15.36 -10.16
C ALA A 73 15.01 14.31 -9.17
N THR A 74 15.69 14.07 -8.05
CA THR A 74 15.20 13.14 -7.02
C THR A 74 13.90 13.59 -6.37
N ARG A 75 13.71 14.91 -6.21
CA ARG A 75 12.46 15.47 -5.68
C ARG A 75 11.30 15.25 -6.66
N TYR A 76 11.55 15.42 -7.96
CA TYR A 76 10.56 15.14 -8.99
C TYR A 76 10.16 13.65 -9.00
N GLU A 77 11.13 12.74 -9.01
CA GLU A 77 10.85 11.29 -8.97
C GLU A 77 10.13 10.88 -7.68
N LEU A 78 10.49 11.47 -6.52
CA LEU A 78 9.78 11.20 -5.27
C LEU A 78 8.31 11.60 -5.35
N ILE A 79 8.00 12.79 -5.86
CA ILE A 79 6.62 13.25 -6.06
C ILE A 79 5.88 12.32 -7.04
N ARG A 80 6.55 11.91 -8.13
CA ARG A 80 5.98 10.99 -9.11
C ARG A 80 5.63 9.63 -8.49
N VAL A 81 6.56 9.03 -7.73
CA VAL A 81 6.33 7.75 -7.04
C VAL A 81 5.22 7.86 -6.01
N GLN A 82 5.14 8.97 -5.27
CA GLN A 82 4.04 9.22 -4.34
C GLN A 82 2.69 9.25 -5.05
N ASN A 83 2.59 10.00 -6.15
CA ASN A 83 1.35 10.08 -6.95
C ASN A 83 0.93 8.72 -7.51
N LEU A 84 1.88 7.91 -8.00
CA LEU A 84 1.61 6.55 -8.48
C LEU A 84 1.11 5.65 -7.36
N ARG A 85 1.76 5.69 -6.18
CA ARG A 85 1.34 4.91 -5.01
C ARG A 85 -0.07 5.29 -4.55
N ASP A 86 -0.42 6.57 -4.58
CA ASP A 86 -1.76 7.03 -4.22
C ASP A 86 -2.81 6.58 -5.23
N LEU A 87 -2.48 6.56 -6.52
CA LEU A 87 -3.35 6.00 -7.57
C LEU A 87 -3.56 4.49 -7.38
N GLU A 88 -2.49 3.73 -7.18
CA GLU A 88 -2.54 2.29 -6.93
C GLU A 88 -3.38 1.95 -5.69
N ARG A 89 -3.25 2.75 -4.62
CA ARG A 89 -4.06 2.59 -3.41
C ARG A 89 -5.55 2.80 -3.66
N ARG A 90 -5.91 3.80 -4.48
CA ARG A 90 -7.32 4.04 -4.85
C ARG A 90 -7.86 2.88 -5.69
N GLN A 91 -7.10 2.44 -6.69
CA GLN A 91 -7.49 1.30 -7.53
C GLN A 91 -7.65 0.01 -6.73
N ALA A 92 -6.74 -0.24 -5.77
CA ALA A 92 -6.85 -1.39 -4.88
C ALA A 92 -8.08 -1.30 -3.97
N ALA A 93 -8.40 -0.10 -3.45
CA ALA A 93 -9.60 0.11 -2.64
C ALA A 93 -10.89 -0.13 -3.44
N GLU A 94 -10.98 0.41 -4.66
CA GLU A 94 -12.11 0.20 -5.57
C GLU A 94 -12.28 -1.30 -5.92
N ALA A 95 -11.18 -2.01 -6.21
CA ALA A 95 -11.23 -3.44 -6.51
C ALA A 95 -11.67 -4.28 -5.31
N ILE A 96 -11.24 -3.91 -4.09
CA ILE A 96 -11.69 -4.57 -2.86
C ILE A 96 -13.18 -4.31 -2.65
N GLU A 97 -13.65 -3.07 -2.81
CA GLU A 97 -15.07 -2.73 -2.68
C GLU A 97 -15.93 -3.55 -3.66
N GLU A 98 -15.54 -3.58 -4.94
CA GLU A 98 -16.24 -4.35 -5.96
C GLU A 98 -16.24 -5.86 -5.66
N ALA A 99 -15.12 -6.41 -5.18
CA ALA A 99 -15.03 -7.81 -4.77
C ALA A 99 -15.91 -8.11 -3.55
N THR A 100 -15.99 -7.21 -2.58
CA THR A 100 -16.87 -7.36 -1.41
C THR A 100 -18.34 -7.34 -1.80
N LEU A 101 -18.75 -6.42 -2.67
CA LEU A 101 -20.13 -6.36 -3.19
C LEU A 101 -20.50 -7.65 -3.92
N ARG A 102 -19.63 -8.15 -4.81
CA ARG A 102 -19.84 -9.43 -5.50
C ARG A 102 -19.94 -10.61 -4.53
N ALA A 103 -19.13 -10.62 -3.46
CA ALA A 103 -19.18 -11.67 -2.45
C ALA A 103 -20.49 -11.64 -1.66
N GLU A 104 -20.98 -10.45 -1.32
CA GLU A 104 -22.28 -10.26 -0.65
C GLU A 104 -23.45 -10.69 -1.55
N GLU A 105 -23.42 -10.31 -2.83
CA GLU A 105 -24.42 -10.74 -3.82
C GLU A 105 -24.43 -12.26 -3.99
N ALA A 106 -23.24 -12.88 -4.12
CA ALA A 106 -23.11 -14.32 -4.21
C ALA A 106 -23.64 -15.02 -2.95
N LYS A 107 -23.33 -14.49 -1.76
CA LYS A 107 -23.83 -14.98 -0.48
C LYS A 107 -25.36 -14.89 -0.39
N ALA A 108 -25.94 -13.75 -0.76
CA ALA A 108 -27.38 -13.55 -0.79
C ALA A 108 -28.07 -14.53 -1.75
N LEU A 109 -27.46 -14.79 -2.91
CA LEU A 109 -27.97 -15.76 -3.88
C LEU A 109 -27.91 -17.19 -3.32
N THR A 110 -26.80 -17.60 -2.69
CA THR A 110 -26.68 -18.91 -2.04
C THR A 110 -27.68 -19.08 -0.90
N ASP A 111 -27.92 -18.04 -0.11
CA ASP A 111 -28.91 -18.05 0.98
C ASP A 111 -30.34 -18.23 0.43
N ARG A 112 -30.65 -17.55 -0.68
CA ARG A 112 -31.92 -17.70 -1.37
C ARG A 112 -32.10 -19.11 -1.94
N HIS A 113 -31.06 -19.67 -2.56
CA HIS A 113 -31.08 -21.05 -3.07
C HIS A 113 -31.29 -22.07 -1.93
N ALA A 114 -30.58 -21.93 -0.81
CA ALA A 114 -30.76 -22.79 0.36
C ALA A 114 -32.21 -22.72 0.88
N THR A 115 -32.80 -21.52 0.91
CA THR A 115 -34.20 -21.33 1.32
C THR A 115 -35.18 -22.03 0.38
N LEU A 116 -35.01 -21.90 -0.94
CA LEU A 116 -35.85 -22.56 -1.93
C LEU A 116 -35.74 -24.10 -1.85
N LEU A 117 -34.54 -24.63 -1.64
CA LEU A 117 -34.33 -26.07 -1.46
C LEU A 117 -35.04 -26.61 -0.22
N ARG A 118 -35.02 -25.87 0.90
CA ARG A 118 -35.78 -26.22 2.12
C ARG A 118 -37.29 -26.20 1.88
N GLN A 119 -37.80 -25.20 1.16
CA GLN A 119 -39.21 -25.11 0.80
C GLN A 119 -39.63 -26.29 -0.08
N ALA A 120 -38.84 -26.63 -1.10
CA ALA A 120 -39.08 -27.79 -1.97
C ALA A 120 -39.08 -29.11 -1.18
N ALA A 121 -38.13 -29.30 -0.26
CA ALA A 121 -38.08 -30.46 0.62
C ALA A 121 -39.32 -30.58 1.53
N ALA A 122 -39.81 -29.44 2.05
CA ALA A 122 -41.02 -29.40 2.85
C ALA A 122 -42.26 -29.81 2.03
N ILE A 123 -42.42 -29.27 0.82
CA ILE A 123 -43.52 -29.61 -0.10
C ILE A 123 -43.49 -31.11 -0.43
N LEU A 124 -42.33 -31.67 -0.76
CA LEU A 124 -42.18 -33.10 -1.04
C LEU A 124 -42.50 -33.97 0.16
N SER A 125 -42.17 -33.52 1.38
CA SER A 125 -42.50 -34.25 2.61
C SER A 125 -44.01 -34.26 2.87
N THR A 126 -44.70 -33.15 2.61
CA THR A 126 -46.17 -33.07 2.69
C THR A 126 -46.82 -33.97 1.62
N ALA A 127 -46.32 -33.94 0.39
CA ALA A 127 -46.78 -34.81 -0.70
C ALA A 127 -46.55 -36.30 -0.39
N ALA A 128 -45.44 -36.65 0.26
CA ALA A 128 -45.21 -38.02 0.72
C ALA A 128 -46.29 -38.48 1.71
N GLY A 129 -46.67 -37.60 2.66
CA GLY A 129 -47.74 -37.88 3.62
C GLY A 129 -49.11 -38.09 2.96
N THR A 130 -49.43 -37.32 1.93
CA THR A 130 -50.68 -37.51 1.18
C THR A 130 -50.66 -38.79 0.34
N TRP A 131 -49.54 -39.14 -0.28
CA TRP A 131 -49.40 -40.40 -1.03
C TRP A 131 -49.47 -41.64 -0.15
N ASP A 132 -48.91 -41.60 1.06
CA ASP A 132 -49.08 -42.68 2.03
C ASP A 132 -50.55 -42.85 2.43
N ALA A 133 -51.27 -41.75 2.66
CA ALA A 133 -52.70 -41.79 2.93
C ALA A 133 -53.52 -42.38 1.75
N MET A 134 -53.03 -42.20 0.52
CA MET A 134 -53.61 -42.79 -0.70
C MET A 134 -53.07 -44.20 -1.01
N THR A 135 -52.30 -44.84 -0.13
CA THR A 135 -51.65 -46.15 -0.31
C THR A 135 -50.61 -46.23 -1.45
N ALA A 136 -50.18 -45.08 -2.00
CA ALA A 136 -49.15 -44.99 -3.03
C ALA A 136 -47.73 -44.97 -2.43
N THR A 137 -47.39 -46.02 -1.68
CA THR A 137 -46.19 -46.09 -0.81
C THR A 137 -44.85 -45.91 -1.53
N HIS A 138 -44.73 -46.37 -2.78
CA HIS A 138 -43.50 -46.18 -3.57
C HIS A 138 -43.24 -44.69 -3.85
N LYS A 139 -44.27 -43.95 -4.28
CA LYS A 139 -44.15 -42.50 -4.56
C LYS A 139 -43.81 -41.73 -3.28
N ALA A 140 -44.40 -42.11 -2.15
CA ALA A 140 -44.08 -41.51 -0.86
C ALA A 140 -42.62 -41.75 -0.44
N ARG A 141 -42.07 -42.94 -0.71
CA ARG A 141 -40.65 -43.25 -0.43
C ARG A 141 -39.71 -42.42 -1.31
N ASP A 142 -39.98 -42.32 -2.59
CA ASP A 142 -39.17 -41.53 -3.53
C ASP A 142 -39.18 -40.04 -3.12
N ALA A 143 -40.36 -39.51 -2.79
CA ALA A 143 -40.52 -38.14 -2.32
C ALA A 143 -39.68 -37.83 -1.08
N ARG A 144 -39.65 -38.74 -0.10
CA ARG A 144 -38.84 -38.60 1.12
C ARG A 144 -37.35 -38.63 0.82
N THR A 145 -36.93 -39.48 -0.11
CA THR A 145 -35.53 -39.59 -0.53
C THR A 145 -35.06 -38.31 -1.22
N VAL A 146 -35.87 -37.76 -2.13
CA VAL A 146 -35.56 -36.47 -2.77
C VAL A 146 -35.60 -35.34 -1.72
N ALA A 147 -36.56 -35.35 -0.80
CA ALA A 147 -36.63 -34.36 0.26
C ALA A 147 -35.40 -34.41 1.21
N SER A 148 -34.83 -35.58 1.51
CA SER A 148 -33.60 -35.67 2.30
C SER A 148 -32.40 -35.12 1.52
N GLN A 149 -32.25 -35.49 0.24
CA GLN A 149 -31.18 -34.96 -0.62
C GLN A 149 -31.22 -33.44 -0.74
N LEU A 150 -32.42 -32.85 -0.90
CA LEU A 150 -32.57 -31.39 -0.96
C LEU A 150 -32.23 -30.70 0.37
N ARG A 151 -32.48 -31.32 1.52
CA ARG A 151 -32.06 -30.79 2.83
C ARG A 151 -30.55 -30.84 3.00
N GLU A 152 -29.91 -31.93 2.59
CA GLU A 152 -28.46 -32.06 2.61
C GLU A 152 -27.81 -31.01 1.73
N LEU A 153 -28.29 -30.83 0.49
CA LEU A 153 -27.82 -29.77 -0.41
C LEU A 153 -28.03 -28.37 0.19
N ALA A 154 -29.19 -28.10 0.79
CA ALA A 154 -29.44 -26.82 1.45
C ALA A 154 -28.51 -26.58 2.66
N ALA A 155 -28.09 -27.64 3.37
CA ALA A 155 -27.14 -27.55 4.47
C ALA A 155 -25.72 -27.25 3.97
N THR A 156 -25.30 -27.83 2.84
CA THR A 156 -23.98 -27.52 2.24
C THR A 156 -23.85 -26.08 1.73
N LEU A 157 -24.95 -25.47 1.30
CA LEU A 157 -24.98 -24.08 0.80
C LEU A 157 -25.00 -23.03 1.91
N GLN A 158 -25.42 -23.39 3.12
CA GLN A 158 -25.35 -22.56 4.31
C GLN A 158 -24.66 -23.36 5.42
N PRO A 159 -23.32 -23.48 5.39
CA PRO A 159 -22.60 -24.03 6.53
C PRO A 159 -22.95 -23.19 7.76
N THR A 160 -23.32 -23.87 8.84
CA THR A 160 -23.70 -23.24 10.10
C THR A 160 -22.65 -22.21 10.53
N GLN A 161 -23.10 -21.08 11.09
CA GLN A 161 -22.29 -19.91 11.45
C GLN A 161 -20.96 -20.22 12.20
N GLY A 162 -20.84 -21.39 12.84
CA GLY A 162 -19.60 -21.87 13.45
C GLY A 162 -18.45 -22.16 12.48
N GLU A 163 -18.71 -22.66 11.27
CA GLU A 163 -17.64 -22.96 10.28
C GLU A 163 -17.16 -21.68 9.56
N GLN A 164 -18.02 -20.66 9.46
CA GLN A 164 -17.64 -19.36 8.88
C GLN A 164 -16.80 -18.50 9.84
N GLN A 165 -16.90 -18.71 11.16
CA GLN A 165 -16.07 -18.03 12.15
C GLN A 165 -14.66 -18.63 12.26
N GLU A 166 -14.49 -19.94 12.05
CA GLU A 166 -13.16 -20.58 12.04
C GLU A 166 -12.34 -20.25 10.78
N ALA A 167 -12.99 -20.00 9.64
CA ALA A 167 -12.29 -19.64 8.40
C ALA A 167 -11.88 -18.15 8.32
N ALA A 168 -12.36 -17.31 9.23
CA ALA A 168 -12.12 -15.86 9.27
C ALA A 168 -11.21 -15.40 10.43
N ALA A 169 -10.73 -16.34 11.27
CA ALA A 169 -9.78 -16.12 12.36
C ALA A 169 -8.35 -16.52 11.96
#